data_AF-S4Y9D6-F1
#
_entry.id   AF-S4Y9D6-F1
#
_cell.length_a   1.000
_cell.length_b   1.000
_cell.length_c   1.000
_cell.angle_alpha   90.00
_cell.angle_beta   90.00
_cell.angle_gamma   90.00
#
_symmetry.space_group_name_H-M   'P 1'
#
loop_
_entity.id
_entity.type
_entity.pdbx_description
1 polymer ?
#
loop_
_entity_poly.entity_id
_entity_poly.type
_entity_poly.pdbx_seq_one_letter_code
_entity_poly.pdbx_strand_id
1 'polypeptide(L)'
;MQAVFYLDGPGVTRSTLDIEGQPLAITDVRGNQAMQHRFGLGGQLLYQNSNDGGERRMLAGATEQRLRAWNGRGFAYRSSYDVLRRPTHEHVQLVLPPGLDDAPAPRIEHAA
;
A
#
# COMPACT_ATOMS: atom_id res chain seq x y z
N MET A 1 -12.36 -17.19 -6.90
CA MET A 1 -11.61 -18.32 -7.48
C MET A 1 -10.15 -17.90 -7.51
N GLN A 2 -9.26 -18.62 -6.83
CA GLN A 2 -7.81 -18.36 -6.90
C GLN A 2 -7.22 -19.15 -8.06
N ALA A 3 -6.63 -18.45 -9.03
CA ALA A 3 -5.76 -19.07 -10.02
C ALA A 3 -4.35 -19.11 -9.44
N VAL A 4 -3.89 -20.31 -9.05
CA VAL A 4 -2.50 -20.56 -8.67
C VAL A 4 -1.77 -20.98 -9.95
N PHE A 5 -1.00 -20.07 -10.54
CA PHE A 5 -0.09 -20.41 -11.64
C PHE A 5 1.14 -21.10 -11.05
N TYR A 6 1.32 -22.39 -11.34
CA TYR A 6 2.52 -23.15 -10.98
C TYR A 6 3.67 -22.76 -11.91
N LEU A 7 4.59 -21.95 -11.40
CA LEU A 7 5.98 -21.95 -11.86
C LEU A 7 6.80 -22.39 -10.66
N ASP A 8 6.92 -23.70 -10.41
CA ASP A 8 7.77 -24.20 -9.33
C ASP A 8 9.13 -24.61 -9.90
N GLY A 9 10.14 -23.78 -9.63
CA GLY A 9 11.54 -23.96 -9.98
C GLY A 9 12.42 -23.08 -9.07
N PRO A 10 13.71 -23.40 -8.90
CA PRO A 10 14.62 -22.52 -8.18
C PRO A 10 14.66 -21.15 -8.89
N GLY A 11 14.46 -20.05 -8.15
CA GLY A 11 14.42 -18.70 -8.74
C GLY A 11 13.05 -18.04 -8.80
N VAL A 12 11.99 -18.65 -8.25
CA VAL A 12 10.62 -18.17 -8.47
C VAL A 12 10.22 -17.06 -7.50
N THR A 13 9.56 -16.04 -8.05
CA THR A 13 8.83 -15.00 -7.31
C THR A 13 7.36 -15.38 -7.25
N ARG A 14 6.73 -15.22 -6.07
CA ARG A 14 5.32 -15.57 -5.86
C ARG A 14 4.49 -14.33 -5.58
N SER A 15 3.34 -14.21 -6.24
CA SER A 15 2.36 -13.15 -6.01
C SER A 15 1.07 -13.72 -5.44
N THR A 16 0.58 -13.11 -4.36
CA THR A 16 -0.76 -13.37 -3.83
C THR A 16 -1.71 -12.30 -4.35
N LEU A 17 -2.83 -12.71 -4.94
CA LEU A 17 -3.81 -11.80 -5.55
C LEU A 17 -5.11 -11.76 -4.73
N ASP A 18 -5.83 -10.64 -4.79
CA ASP A 18 -7.23 -10.57 -4.35
C ASP A 18 -8.21 -11.12 -5.40
N ILE A 19 -9.51 -10.97 -5.14
CA ILE A 19 -10.57 -11.46 -6.03
C ILE A 19 -10.71 -10.65 -7.34
N GLU A 20 -10.20 -9.42 -7.37
CA GLU A 20 -10.15 -8.56 -8.55
C GLU A 20 -8.85 -8.78 -9.35
N GLY A 21 -7.98 -9.70 -8.88
CA GLY A 21 -6.70 -10.04 -9.51
C GLY A 21 -5.56 -9.11 -9.15
N GLN A 22 -5.74 -8.24 -8.16
CA GLN A 22 -4.72 -7.27 -7.77
C GLN A 22 -3.71 -7.90 -6.79
N PRO A 23 -2.40 -7.62 -6.93
CA PRO A 23 -1.39 -8.26 -6.11
C PRO A 23 -1.36 -7.69 -4.68
N LEU A 24 -1.80 -8.46 -3.69
CA LEU A 24 -1.75 -8.10 -2.27
C LEU A 24 -0.33 -8.21 -1.69
N ALA A 25 0.44 -9.20 -2.15
CA ALA A 25 1.81 -9.42 -1.69
C ALA A 25 2.67 -10.02 -2.79
N ILE A 26 3.95 -9.62 -2.85
CA ILE A 26 4.98 -10.21 -3.72
C ILE A 26 6.10 -10.71 -2.82
N THR A 27 6.40 -12.00 -2.93
CA THR A 27 7.46 -12.68 -2.18
C THR A 27 8.59 -13.04 -3.13
N ASP A 28 9.80 -12.59 -2.82
CA ASP A 28 10.99 -12.90 -3.61
C ASP A 28 11.43 -14.37 -3.45
N VAL A 29 12.44 -14.78 -4.22
CA VAL A 29 13.00 -16.14 -4.17
C VAL A 29 13.58 -16.52 -2.79
N ARG A 30 13.96 -15.54 -1.98
CA ARG A 30 14.51 -15.74 -0.64
C ARG A 30 13.41 -15.82 0.44
N GLY A 31 12.15 -15.66 0.05
CA GLY A 31 11.02 -15.64 0.98
C GLY A 31 10.75 -14.27 1.60
N ASN A 32 11.44 -13.21 1.18
CA ASN A 32 11.17 -11.87 1.68
C ASN A 32 9.88 -11.33 1.04
N GLN A 33 9.00 -10.73 1.85
CA GLN A 33 7.92 -9.92 1.31
C GLN A 33 8.49 -8.63 0.73
N ALA A 34 8.77 -8.65 -0.57
CA ALA A 34 9.34 -7.52 -1.29
C ALA A 34 8.33 -6.37 -1.43
N MET A 35 7.04 -6.70 -1.58
CA MET A 35 5.97 -5.73 -1.74
C MET A 35 4.70 -6.18 -1.03
N GLN A 36 3.99 -5.23 -0.42
CA GLN A 36 2.64 -5.39 0.10
C GLN A 36 1.76 -4.26 -0.44
N HIS A 37 0.50 -4.56 -0.74
CA HIS A 37 -0.49 -3.59 -1.16
C HIS A 37 -1.82 -3.77 -0.43
N ARG A 38 -2.58 -2.69 -0.33
CA ARG A 38 -4.03 -2.75 -0.07
C ARG A 38 -4.73 -1.85 -1.07
N PHE A 39 -5.74 -2.40 -1.72
CA PHE A 39 -6.55 -1.69 -2.70
C PHE A 39 -7.94 -1.39 -2.12
N GLY A 40 -8.51 -0.27 -2.52
CA GLY A 40 -9.93 0.01 -2.39
C GLY A 40 -10.70 -0.59 -3.57
N LEU A 41 -12.03 -0.53 -3.50
CA LEU A 41 -12.90 -0.94 -4.60
C LEU A 41 -12.56 -0.17 -5.88
N GLY A 42 -12.56 -0.85 -7.02
CA GLY A 42 -12.15 -0.27 -8.30
C GLY A 42 -10.63 -0.11 -8.44
N GLY A 43 -9.87 -0.74 -7.53
CA GLY A 43 -8.43 -0.91 -7.62
C GLY A 43 -7.56 0.29 -7.23
N GLN A 44 -8.11 1.24 -6.48
CA GLN A 44 -7.35 2.36 -5.94
C GLN A 44 -6.29 1.87 -4.93
N LEU A 45 -5.01 2.16 -5.15
CA LEU A 45 -3.96 1.81 -4.17
C LEU A 45 -4.03 2.71 -2.93
N LEU A 46 -4.43 2.13 -1.79
CA LEU A 46 -4.61 2.85 -0.52
C LEU A 46 -3.35 2.78 0.37
N TYR A 47 -2.64 1.65 0.29
CA TYR A 47 -1.44 1.38 1.07
C TYR A 47 -0.46 0.57 0.25
N GLN A 48 0.82 0.89 0.38
CA GLN A 48 1.91 0.02 -0.05
C GLN A 48 3.04 0.02 0.99
N ASN A 49 3.77 -1.08 1.05
CA ASN A 49 5.04 -1.15 1.76
C ASN A 49 6.00 -2.01 0.94
N SER A 50 7.22 -1.52 0.74
CA SER A 50 8.28 -2.27 0.08
C SER A 50 9.56 -2.18 0.88
N ASN A 51 10.39 -3.21 0.78
CA ASN A 51 11.68 -3.23 1.46
C ASN A 51 12.62 -2.09 1.00
N ASP A 52 12.46 -1.62 -0.24
CA ASP A 52 13.31 -0.56 -0.82
C ASP A 52 12.73 0.85 -0.62
N GLY A 53 11.40 0.95 -0.59
CA GLY A 53 10.66 2.22 -0.65
C GLY A 53 9.96 2.61 0.65
N GLY A 54 9.90 1.68 1.61
CA GLY A 54 9.16 1.81 2.86
C GLY A 54 7.65 1.95 2.67
N GLU A 55 6.99 2.31 3.76
CA GLU A 55 5.53 2.46 3.80
C GLU A 55 5.07 3.76 3.15
N ARG A 56 3.99 3.67 2.36
CA ARG A 56 3.23 4.81 1.83
C ARG A 56 1.73 4.52 1.87
N ARG A 57 0.95 5.54 2.21
CA ARG A 57 -0.52 5.54 2.10
C ARG A 57 -0.96 6.70 1.23
N MET A 58 -2.01 6.51 0.44
CA MET A 58 -2.57 7.57 -0.39
C MET A 58 -4.08 7.51 -0.36
N LEU A 59 -4.70 8.69 -0.26
CA LEU A 59 -6.11 8.89 -0.56
C LEU A 59 -6.20 9.81 -1.77
N ALA A 60 -6.70 9.28 -2.88
CA ALA A 60 -7.01 10.08 -4.07
C ALA A 60 -8.50 10.40 -4.13
N GLY A 61 -8.84 11.51 -4.77
CA GLY A 61 -10.22 11.86 -5.08
C GLY A 61 -10.78 11.05 -6.25
N ALA A 62 -12.04 11.28 -6.59
CA ALA A 62 -12.74 10.59 -7.68
C ALA A 62 -12.10 10.78 -9.07
N THR A 63 -11.25 11.79 -9.25
CA THR A 63 -10.49 12.05 -10.49
C THR A 63 -9.04 11.57 -10.39
N GLU A 64 -8.76 10.63 -9.47
CA GLU A 64 -7.44 10.04 -9.18
C GLU A 64 -6.35 11.01 -8.70
N GLN A 65 -6.69 12.29 -8.53
CA GLN A 65 -5.79 13.27 -7.97
C GLN A 65 -5.60 13.03 -6.47
N ARG A 66 -4.33 12.98 -6.04
CA ARG A 66 -3.95 12.82 -4.64
C ARG A 66 -4.56 13.91 -3.77
N LEU A 67 -5.33 13.55 -2.76
CA LEU A 67 -5.84 14.51 -1.76
C LEU A 67 -4.98 14.49 -0.50
N ARG A 68 -4.61 13.29 -0.03
CA ARG A 68 -3.71 13.09 1.10
C ARG A 68 -2.75 11.95 0.86
N ALA A 69 -1.58 12.03 1.47
CA ALA A 69 -0.65 10.91 1.53
C ALA A 69 0.12 10.91 2.85
N TRP A 70 0.60 9.73 3.23
CA TRP A 70 1.46 9.52 4.39
C TRP A 70 2.62 8.62 4.02
N ASN A 71 3.75 8.75 4.70
CA ASN A 71 4.86 7.82 4.56
C ASN A 71 5.36 7.31 5.92
N GLY A 72 6.13 6.23 5.88
CA GLY A 72 6.72 5.61 7.08
C GLY A 72 7.73 6.49 7.83
N ARG A 73 8.05 7.69 7.32
CA ARG A 73 8.91 8.68 7.99
C ARG A 73 8.11 9.70 8.82
N GLY A 74 6.79 9.53 8.92
CA GLY A 74 5.91 10.43 9.67
C GLY A 74 5.50 11.69 8.91
N PHE A 75 5.73 11.79 7.60
CA PHE A 75 5.22 12.94 6.85
C PHE A 75 3.80 12.69 6.35
N ALA A 76 2.90 13.64 6.63
CA ALA A 76 1.59 13.75 6.02
C ALA A 76 1.59 14.89 4.99
N TYR A 77 1.04 14.60 3.82
CA TYR A 77 0.91 15.51 2.69
C TYR A 77 -0.56 15.80 2.42
N ARG A 78 -0.89 17.05 2.08
CA ARG A 78 -2.22 17.46 1.61
C ARG A 78 -2.06 18.32 0.37
N SER A 79 -2.68 17.91 -0.73
CA SER A 79 -2.73 18.68 -1.97
C SER A 79 -4.04 19.47 -2.03
N SER A 80 -3.96 20.74 -2.47
CA SER A 80 -5.12 21.60 -2.68
C SER A 80 -5.22 21.96 -4.16
N TYR A 81 -6.44 22.04 -4.67
CA TYR A 81 -6.73 22.23 -6.09
C TYR A 81 -7.71 23.39 -6.29
N ASP A 82 -7.62 24.05 -7.44
CA ASP A 82 -8.65 24.99 -7.89
C ASP A 82 -9.88 24.25 -8.47
N VAL A 83 -10.89 25.00 -8.89
CA VAL A 83 -12.13 24.45 -9.48
C VAL A 83 -11.85 23.64 -10.76
N LEU A 84 -10.79 23.98 -11.48
CA LEU A 84 -10.35 23.27 -12.69
C LEU A 84 -9.40 22.12 -12.38
N ARG A 85 -9.28 21.70 -11.11
CA ARG A 85 -8.46 20.58 -10.67
C ARG A 85 -6.96 20.77 -10.94
N ARG A 86 -6.49 22.01 -11.02
CA ARG A 86 -5.05 22.31 -11.11
C ARG A 86 -4.46 22.41 -9.71
N PRO A 87 -3.26 21.85 -9.46
CA PRO A 87 -2.60 21.98 -8.16
C PRO A 87 -2.37 23.45 -7.80
N THR A 88 -2.71 23.84 -6.58
CA THR A 88 -2.48 25.20 -6.06
C THR A 88 -1.48 25.20 -4.91
N HIS A 89 -1.58 24.22 -4.01
CA HIS A 89 -0.75 24.14 -2.83
C HIS A 89 -0.46 22.69 -2.47
N GLU A 90 0.72 22.48 -1.92
CA GLU A 90 1.11 21.26 -1.25
C GLU A 90 1.46 21.60 0.20
N HIS A 91 0.81 20.95 1.14
CA HIS A 91 1.08 21.13 2.57
C HIS A 91 1.75 19.87 3.10
N VAL A 92 2.80 20.05 3.89
CA VAL A 92 3.50 18.98 4.58
C VAL A 92 3.47 19.21 6.08
N GLN A 93 3.20 18.15 6.83
CA GLN A 93 3.25 18.14 8.28
C GLN A 93 4.01 16.91 8.75
N LEU A 94 4.86 17.07 9.75
CA LEU A 94 5.36 15.94 10.52
C LEU A 94 4.25 15.53 11.49
N VAL A 95 3.75 14.31 11.33
CA VAL A 95 2.76 13.67 12.18
C VAL A 95 3.42 12.44 12.81
N LEU A 96 2.95 12.06 14.00
CA LEU A 96 3.25 10.71 14.48
C LEU A 96 2.77 9.72 13.40
N PRO A 97 3.55 8.67 13.08
CA PRO A 97 3.17 7.73 12.04
C PRO A 97 1.75 7.22 12.30
N PRO A 98 0.83 7.32 11.33
CA PRO A 98 -0.55 6.89 11.53
C PRO A 98 -0.57 5.37 11.76
N GLY A 99 -0.77 4.95 13.00
CA GLY A 99 -0.66 3.53 13.37
C GLY A 99 -0.51 3.22 14.85
N LEU A 100 -0.54 4.19 15.77
CA LEU A 100 -0.70 3.89 17.19
C LEU A 100 -2.17 3.79 17.64
N ASP A 101 -3.13 4.23 16.81
CA ASP A 101 -4.52 4.38 17.25
C ASP A 101 -5.53 3.47 16.49
N ASP A 102 -5.22 2.90 15.31
CA ASP A 102 -6.25 2.28 14.43
C ASP A 102 -5.85 1.01 13.62
N ALA A 103 -4.81 0.25 14.01
CA ALA A 103 -4.55 -1.07 13.41
C ALA A 103 -4.68 -2.17 14.48
N PRO A 104 -5.47 -3.25 14.24
CA PRO A 104 -5.38 -4.42 15.11
C PRO A 104 -3.96 -4.94 15.01
N ALA A 105 -3.29 -5.09 16.16
CA ALA A 105 -2.00 -5.74 16.26
C ALA A 105 -2.03 -7.05 15.45
N PRO A 106 -0.96 -7.42 14.72
CA PRO A 106 -0.89 -8.75 14.14
C PRO A 106 -1.09 -9.74 15.28
N ARG A 107 -2.12 -10.57 15.17
CA ARG A 107 -2.32 -11.69 16.07
C ARG A 107 -1.14 -12.62 15.84
N ILE A 108 -0.12 -12.52 16.69
CA ILE A 108 0.92 -13.53 16.77
C ILE A 108 0.25 -14.75 17.38
N GLU A 109 -0.32 -15.60 16.53
CA GLU A 109 -0.64 -16.95 16.93
C GLU A 109 0.70 -17.67 17.13
N HIS A 110 1.14 -17.74 18.39
CA HIS A 110 2.14 -18.72 18.79
C HIS A 110 1.49 -20.09 18.61
N ALA A 111 1.83 -20.77 17.52
CA ALA A 111 1.58 -22.20 17.40
C ALA A 111 2.38 -22.91 18.51
N ALA A 112 1.65 -23.54 19.43
CA ALA A 112 2.16 -24.56 20.33
C ALA A 112 1.64 -25.92 19.85
#